data_AF-A0A1K2HB56-F1
#
_entry.id   AF-A0A1K2HB56-F1
#
_cell.length_a   1.000
_cell.length_b   1.000
_cell.length_c   1.000
_cell.angle_alpha   90.00
_cell.angle_beta   90.00
_cell.angle_gamma   90.00
#
_symmetry.space_group_name_H-M   'P 1'
#
loop_
_entity.id
_entity.type
_entity.pdbx_description
1 polymer ?
#
loop_
_entity_poly.entity_id
_entity_poly.type
_entity_poly.pdbx_seq_one_letter_code
_entity_poly.pdbx_strand_id
1 'polypeptide(L)'
;MLKRSADLAVVINLDYLSLPYDTCRMLWLIIERTMLEAGFELEGRVFVARRGVDVIHRAKQVMQDLEPTFQSLGYSGIEAVRDFYCYERATRIDLNTAEPIEVVEIQDIPVSGPPRLTS
;
A
#
# COMPACT_ATOMS: atom_id res chain seq x y z
N MET A 1 15.12 -2.42 -25.61
CA MET A 1 13.87 -2.47 -24.82
C MET A 1 13.85 -1.30 -23.85
N LEU A 2 13.04 -0.28 -24.09
CA LEU A 2 12.77 0.73 -23.05
C LEU A 2 11.92 0.06 -21.97
N LYS A 3 12.51 -0.21 -20.80
CA LYS A 3 11.70 -0.51 -19.60
C LYS A 3 10.84 0.72 -19.36
N ARG A 4 9.52 0.60 -19.55
CA ARG A 4 8.56 1.62 -19.13
C ARG A 4 8.83 1.92 -17.66
N SER A 5 9.07 3.19 -17.33
CA SER A 5 9.17 3.66 -15.96
C SER A 5 7.78 3.58 -15.35
N ALA A 6 7.43 2.47 -14.71
CA ALA A 6 6.15 2.35 -14.01
C ALA A 6 6.27 2.98 -12.62
N ASP A 7 5.34 3.88 -12.30
CA ASP A 7 5.17 4.36 -10.93
C ASP A 7 4.70 3.20 -10.04
N LEU A 8 5.14 3.20 -8.79
CA LEU A 8 4.67 2.22 -7.81
C LEU A 8 3.52 2.83 -7.00
N ALA A 9 2.46 2.04 -6.86
CA ALA A 9 1.36 2.28 -5.95
C ALA A 9 1.56 1.46 -4.68
N VAL A 10 1.39 2.07 -3.52
CA VAL A 10 1.42 1.47 -2.19
C VAL A 10 0.02 1.57 -1.60
N VAL A 11 -0.50 0.43 -1.15
CA VAL A 11 -1.80 0.31 -0.50
C VAL A 11 -1.58 0.03 0.96
N ILE A 12 -2.25 0.81 1.82
CA ILE A 12 -2.29 0.62 3.27
C ILE A 12 -3.76 0.64 3.67
N ASN A 13 -4.29 -0.47 4.18
CA ASN A 13 -5.62 -0.55 4.76
C ASN A 13 -5.52 -0.84 6.24
N LEU A 14 -6.12 0.02 7.07
CA LEU A 14 -6.29 -0.27 8.49
C LEU A 14 -7.33 -1.37 8.71
N ASP A 15 -7.25 -2.06 9.84
CA ASP A 15 -8.28 -3.01 10.25
C ASP A 15 -9.51 -2.31 10.81
N TYR A 16 -10.33 -1.74 9.91
CA TYR A 16 -11.58 -1.05 10.25
C TYR A 16 -12.65 -1.96 10.89
N LEU A 17 -12.45 -3.28 10.91
CA LEU A 17 -13.39 -4.21 11.55
C LEU A 17 -13.09 -4.37 13.04
N SER A 18 -11.82 -4.31 13.41
CA SER A 18 -11.35 -4.53 14.79
C SER A 18 -11.08 -3.22 15.53
N LEU A 19 -10.81 -2.13 14.82
CA LEU A 19 -10.47 -0.84 15.39
C LEU A 19 -11.68 0.10 15.50
N PRO A 20 -11.77 0.91 16.57
CA PRO A 20 -12.75 1.99 16.65
C PRO A 20 -12.57 2.99 15.51
N TYR A 21 -13.69 3.55 15.02
CA TYR A 21 -13.69 4.51 13.90
C TYR A 21 -12.76 5.70 14.14
N ASP A 22 -12.81 6.31 15.33
CA ASP A 22 -11.99 7.48 15.65
C ASP A 22 -10.50 7.14 15.67
N THR A 23 -10.14 5.94 16.14
CA THR A 23 -8.78 5.41 16.10
C THR A 23 -8.31 5.24 14.65
N CYS A 24 -9.13 4.62 13.79
CA CYS A 24 -8.80 4.47 12.37
C CYS A 24 -8.60 5.83 11.69
N ARG A 25 -9.50 6.79 11.95
CA ARG A 25 -9.42 8.12 11.36
C ARG A 25 -8.14 8.84 11.77
N MET A 26 -7.79 8.77 13.05
CA MET A 26 -6.56 9.37 13.57
C MET A 26 -5.32 8.73 12.95
N LEU A 27 -5.23 7.39 12.96
CA LEU A 27 -4.12 6.65 12.38
C LEU A 27 -3.98 6.93 10.88
N TRP A 28 -5.09 6.99 10.15
CA TRP A 28 -5.09 7.32 8.73
C TRP A 28 -4.47 8.69 8.46
N LEU A 29 -4.87 9.73 9.21
CA LEU A 29 -4.32 11.07 9.04
C LEU A 29 -2.82 11.13 9.32
N ILE A 30 -2.35 10.35 10.29
CA ILE A 30 -0.93 10.25 10.63
C ILE A 30 -0.17 9.55 9.50
N ILE A 31 -0.65 8.39 9.06
CA ILE A 31 -0.05 7.63 7.95
C ILE A 31 -0.01 8.49 6.68
N GLU A 32 -1.13 9.12 6.33
CA GLU A 32 -1.24 10.00 5.17
C GLU A 32 -0.17 11.08 5.22
N ARG A 33 -0.10 11.82 6.32
CA ARG A 33 0.89 12.88 6.48
C ARG A 33 2.32 12.36 6.35
N THR A 34 2.68 11.27 7.04
CA THR A 34 4.05 10.75 7.03
C THR A 34 4.44 10.16 5.67
N MET A 35 3.50 9.54 4.96
CA MET A 35 3.71 9.09 3.57
C MET A 35 3.95 10.29 2.63
N LEU A 36 3.18 11.36 2.76
CA LEU A 36 3.39 12.58 1.97
C LEU A 36 4.76 13.22 2.27
N GLU A 37 5.15 13.29 3.54
CA GLU A 37 6.47 13.80 3.97
C GLU A 37 7.62 12.91 3.43
N ALA A 38 7.39 11.61 3.24
CA ALA A 38 8.34 10.69 2.62
C ALA A 38 8.43 10.79 1.07
N GLY A 39 7.68 11.74 0.49
CA GLY A 39 7.69 12.03 -0.95
C GLY A 39 6.75 11.15 -1.77
N PHE A 40 5.72 10.58 -1.15
CA PHE A 40 4.60 9.99 -1.87
C PHE A 40 3.54 11.06 -2.19
N GLU A 41 2.76 10.81 -3.24
CA GLU A 41 1.54 11.54 -3.56
C GLU A 41 0.33 10.65 -3.22
N LEU A 42 -0.80 11.25 -2.81
CA LEU A 42 -2.03 10.50 -2.54
C LEU A 42 -2.99 10.59 -3.73
N GLU A 43 -3.28 9.45 -4.36
CA GLU A 43 -4.28 9.32 -5.43
C GLU A 43 -5.49 8.51 -4.93
N GLY A 44 -6.50 9.20 -4.42
CA GLY A 44 -7.65 8.57 -3.78
C GLY A 44 -7.28 7.94 -2.44
N ARG A 45 -7.13 6.61 -2.40
CA ARG A 45 -6.70 5.86 -1.20
C ARG A 45 -5.38 5.11 -1.39
N VAL A 46 -4.63 5.47 -2.42
CA VAL A 46 -3.39 4.78 -2.79
C VAL A 46 -2.26 5.80 -2.81
N PHE A 47 -1.14 5.46 -2.16
CA PHE A 47 0.05 6.30 -2.18
C PHE A 47 0.88 5.95 -3.41
N VAL A 48 1.31 6.96 -4.16
CA VAL A 48 2.01 6.79 -5.42
C VAL A 48 3.37 7.47 -5.33
N ALA A 49 4.40 6.82 -5.84
CA ALA A 49 5.71 7.44 -5.98
C ALA A 49 6.31 7.13 -7.35
N ARG A 50 6.97 8.14 -7.92
CA ARG A 50 7.75 7.98 -9.15
C ARG A 50 8.93 7.06 -8.90
N ARG A 51 9.30 6.31 -9.94
CA ARG A 51 10.36 5.29 -9.96
C ARG A 51 11.58 5.64 -9.08
N GLY A 52 11.89 4.75 -8.15
CA GLY A 52 13.11 4.74 -7.34
C GLY A 52 13.28 3.36 -6.70
N VAL A 53 14.52 2.85 -6.60
CA VAL A 53 14.82 1.53 -5.99
C VAL A 53 14.39 1.48 -4.51
N ASP A 54 14.14 2.64 -3.93
CA ASP A 54 13.89 2.85 -2.52
C ASP A 54 12.40 3.02 -2.16
N VAL A 55 11.45 3.04 -3.10
CA VAL A 55 10.02 3.30 -2.79
C VAL A 55 9.47 2.29 -1.78
N ILE A 56 9.73 1.00 -2.00
CA ILE A 56 9.31 -0.06 -1.08
C ILE A 56 9.99 0.11 0.29
N HIS A 57 11.28 0.45 0.29
CA HIS A 57 12.04 0.67 1.52
C HIS A 57 11.51 1.88 2.30
N ARG A 58 11.25 3.00 1.63
CA ARG A 58 10.66 4.21 2.22
C ARG A 58 9.28 3.95 2.80
N ALA A 59 8.39 3.27 2.07
CA ALA A 59 7.07 2.92 2.59
C ALA A 59 7.18 2.04 3.85
N LYS A 60 8.07 1.05 3.84
CA LYS A 60 8.33 0.22 5.03
C LYS A 60 8.90 1.03 6.20
N GLN A 61 9.83 1.94 5.91
CA GLN A 61 10.44 2.81 6.91
C GLN A 61 9.39 3.71 7.55
N VAL A 62 8.47 4.31 6.78
CA VAL A 62 7.34 5.09 7.31
C VAL A 62 6.53 4.27 8.30
N MET A 63 6.14 3.04 7.94
CA MET A 63 5.36 2.19 8.84
C MET A 63 6.14 1.80 10.10
N GLN A 64 7.45 1.58 9.98
CA GLN A 64 8.33 1.30 11.11
C GLN A 64 8.47 2.50 12.05
N ASP A 65 8.61 3.71 11.49
CA ASP A 65 8.73 4.96 12.25
C ASP A 65 7.41 5.31 12.97
N LEU A 66 6.28 4.84 12.45
CA LEU A 66 4.96 4.98 13.07
C LEU A 66 4.67 3.94 14.15
N GLU A 67 5.46 2.86 14.28
CA GLU A 67 5.27 1.81 15.28
C GLU A 67 5.11 2.34 16.72
N PRO A 68 5.93 3.31 17.20
CA PRO A 68 5.72 3.88 18.53
C PRO A 68 4.36 4.58 18.69
N THR A 69 3.83 5.17 17.62
CA THR A 69 2.50 5.81 17.63
C THR A 69 1.40 4.77 17.77
N PHE A 70 1.47 3.67 17.02
CA PHE A 70 0.55 2.54 17.20
C PHE A 70 0.62 1.99 18.63
N GLN A 71 1.83 1.79 19.16
CA GLN A 71 2.03 1.26 20.52
C GLN A 71 1.48 2.18 21.60
N SER A 72 1.59 3.51 21.43
CA SER A 72 1.01 4.48 22.35
C SER A 72 -0.53 4.40 22.43
N LEU A 73 -1.16 3.86 21.39
CA LEU A 73 -2.61 3.63 21.30
C LEU A 73 -2.99 2.20 21.70
N GLY A 74 -2.03 1.36 22.10
CA GLY A 74 -2.26 -0.02 22.53
C GLY A 74 -2.31 -1.05 21.40
N TYR A 75 -1.77 -0.73 20.22
CA TYR A 75 -1.75 -1.63 19.06
C TYR A 75 -0.32 -1.81 18.55
N SER A 76 0.00 -2.96 17.97
CA SER A 76 1.13 -3.05 17.04
C SER A 76 0.71 -2.60 15.63
N GLY A 77 1.67 -2.15 14.81
CA GLY A 77 1.40 -1.82 13.42
C GLY A 77 0.83 -3.01 12.62
N ILE A 78 1.22 -4.24 12.97
CA ILE A 78 0.73 -5.47 12.32
C ILE A 78 -0.74 -5.74 12.67
N GLU A 79 -1.16 -5.46 13.91
CA GLU A 79 -2.57 -5.63 14.30
C GLU A 79 -3.46 -4.52 13.74
N ALA A 80 -2.92 -3.29 13.63
CA ALA A 80 -3.69 -2.15 13.17
C ALA A 80 -3.85 -2.10 11.63
N VAL A 81 -2.96 -2.74 10.87
CA VAL A 81 -2.91 -2.71 9.41
C VAL A 81 -3.28 -4.06 8.83
N ARG A 82 -4.44 -4.11 8.15
CA ARG A 82 -4.95 -5.32 7.50
C ARG A 82 -4.23 -5.64 6.20
N ASP A 83 -4.03 -4.64 5.36
CA ASP A 83 -3.40 -4.82 4.05
C ASP A 83 -2.24 -3.82 3.90
N PHE A 84 -1.06 -4.32 3.55
CA PHE A 84 0.09 -3.50 3.20
C PHE A 84 0.88 -4.13 2.05
N TYR A 85 0.74 -3.58 0.85
CA TYR A 85 1.39 -4.10 -0.36
C TYR A 85 1.63 -3.01 -1.39
N CYS A 86 2.39 -3.33 -2.45
CA CYS A 86 2.61 -2.44 -3.57
C CYS A 86 2.43 -3.15 -4.92
N TYR A 87 2.11 -2.39 -5.97
CA TYR A 87 2.01 -2.87 -7.34
C TYR A 87 2.45 -1.81 -8.35
N GLU A 88 2.80 -2.24 -9.57
CA GLU A 88 3.13 -1.33 -10.67
C GLU A 88 1.86 -0.71 -11.25
N ARG A 89 1.78 0.63 -11.31
CA ARG A 89 0.58 1.37 -11.78
C ARG A 89 0.27 1.19 -13.25
N ALA A 90 1.20 0.71 -14.06
CA ALA A 90 1.07 0.68 -15.52
C ALA A 90 -0.16 -0.10 -16.03
N THR A 91 -0.82 -0.88 -15.16
CA THR A 91 -1.99 -1.70 -15.43
C THR A 91 -3.30 -1.19 -14.81
N ARG A 92 -3.29 -0.04 -14.10
CA ARG A 92 -4.51 0.50 -13.46
C ARG A 92 -5.41 1.19 -14.48
N ILE A 93 -6.69 0.79 -14.49
CA ILE A 93 -7.75 1.37 -15.32
C ILE A 93 -8.83 1.93 -14.40
N ASP A 94 -9.19 3.21 -14.59
CA ASP A 94 -10.31 3.83 -13.86
C ASP A 94 -11.63 3.58 -14.60
N LEU A 95 -12.48 2.76 -14.00
CA LEU A 95 -13.76 2.36 -14.58
C LEU A 95 -14.79 3.51 -14.66
N ASN A 96 -14.61 4.60 -13.91
CA ASN A 96 -15.49 5.76 -14.03
C ASN A 96 -15.24 6.55 -15.32
N THR A 97 -14.06 6.40 -15.90
CA THR A 97 -13.62 7.15 -17.09
C THR A 97 -13.27 6.24 -18.27
N ALA A 98 -13.24 4.92 -18.06
CA ALA A 98 -12.91 3.97 -19.11
C ALA A 98 -14.04 3.91 -20.15
N GLU A 99 -13.66 4.03 -21.42
CA GLU A 99 -14.50 3.59 -22.54
C GLU A 99 -14.67 2.07 -22.47
N PRO A 100 -15.70 1.48 -23.12
CA PRO A 100 -15.89 0.02 -23.13
C PRO A 100 -14.64 -0.69 -23.62
N ILE A 101 -14.01 -1.47 -22.75
CA ILE A 101 -12.78 -2.20 -23.06
C ILE A 101 -13.18 -3.61 -23.51
N GLU A 102 -12.82 -3.99 -24.74
CA GLU A 102 -13.17 -5.31 -25.30
C GLU A 102 -12.25 -6.44 -24.79
N VAL A 103 -11.04 -6.14 -24.30
CA VAL A 103 -10.05 -7.15 -23.88
C VAL A 103 -9.21 -6.65 -22.69
N VAL A 104 -9.17 -7.44 -21.61
CA VAL A 104 -8.26 -7.24 -20.47
C VAL A 104 -7.24 -8.39 -20.46
N GLU A 105 -5.95 -8.09 -20.55
CA GLU A 105 -4.89 -9.09 -20.40
C GLU A 105 -4.76 -9.49 -18.92
N ILE A 106 -4.98 -10.76 -18.62
CA ILE A 106 -4.87 -11.33 -17.27
C ILE A 106 -3.43 -11.82 -17.07
N GLN A 107 -2.75 -11.35 -16.03
CA GLN A 107 -1.49 -11.93 -15.56
C GLN A 107 -1.71 -12.60 -14.21
N ASP A 108 -1.35 -13.89 -14.12
CA ASP A 108 -1.38 -14.63 -12.86
C ASP A 108 -0.31 -14.11 -11.90
N ILE A 109 -0.69 -13.81 -10.67
CA ILE A 109 0.25 -13.48 -9.59
C ILE A 109 0.78 -14.80 -9.02
N PRO A 110 2.10 -15.09 -9.12
CA PRO A 110 2.65 -16.31 -8.56
C PRO A 110 2.49 -16.31 -7.03
N VAL A 111 1.84 -17.34 -6.50
CA VAL A 111 1.67 -17.53 -5.06
C VAL A 111 2.99 -17.99 -4.46
N SER A 112 3.78 -17.06 -3.91
CA SER A 112 4.94 -17.39 -3.08
C SER A 112 4.48 -17.79 -1.67
N GLY A 113 3.98 -19.02 -1.55
CA GLY A 113 3.77 -19.66 -0.24
C GLY A 113 5.10 -20.06 0.41
N PRO A 114 5.20 -20.10 1.75
CA PRO A 114 6.39 -20.62 2.41
C PRO A 114 6.61 -22.10 2.01
N PRO A 115 7.87 -22.57 1.94
CA PRO A 115 8.14 -23.97 1.62
C PRO A 115 7.41 -24.86 2.63
N ARG A 116 6.53 -25.73 2.13
CA ARG A 116 5.93 -26.78 2.94
C ARG A 116 7.07 -27.69 3.40
N LEU A 117 7.38 -27.64 4.69
CA LEU A 117 8.22 -28.65 5.34
C LEU A 117 7.51 -30.00 5.18
N THR A 118 8.02 -30.84 4.29
CA THR A 118 7.65 -32.25 4.24
C THR A 118 8.35 -32.94 5.40
N SER A 119 7.56 -33.34 6.39
CA SER A 119 7.94 -34.28 7.47
C SER A 119 8.21 -35.67 6.93
#